data_AF-A0A381L2K3-F1
#
_entry.id   AF-A0A381L2K3-F1
#
_cell.length_a   1.000
_cell.length_b   1.000
_cell.length_c   1.000
_cell.angle_alpha   90.00
_cell.angle_beta   90.00
_cell.angle_gamma   90.00
#
_symmetry.space_group_name_H-M   'P 1'
#
loop_
_entity.id
_entity.type
_entity.pdbx_description
1 polymer ?
#
loop_
_entity_poly.entity_id
_entity_poly.type
_entity_poly.pdbx_seq_one_letter_code
_entity_poly.pdbx_strand_id
1 'polypeptide(L)'
;MITIANGESGETREIEIDPKPLTHPRKLLSNGTTCYRSLDDKLLVKYSWRKICGKGEIDLLKEALPIKGVINLVASDTIHRFTDNWENLLSLRP
;
A
#
# COMPACT_ATOMS: atom_id res chain seq x y z
N MET A 1 11.83 7.95 -3.83
CA MET A 1 12.40 6.59 -3.75
C MET A 1 11.67 5.84 -2.64
N ILE A 2 11.37 4.56 -2.86
CA ILE A 2 10.84 3.66 -1.83
C ILE A 2 11.73 2.44 -1.72
N THR A 3 11.80 1.85 -0.53
CA THR A 3 12.50 0.59 -0.31
C THR A 3 11.46 -0.52 -0.19
N ILE A 4 11.65 -1.59 -0.95
CA ILE A 4 10.80 -2.76 -0.94
C ILE A 4 11.64 -3.96 -0.50
N ALA A 5 11.19 -4.70 0.50
CA ALA A 5 11.77 -5.99 0.84
C ALA A 5 11.24 -7.08 -0.10
N ASN A 6 12.13 -7.90 -0.65
CA ASN A 6 11.76 -9.06 -1.43
C ASN A 6 11.41 -10.21 -0.46
N GLY A 7 10.14 -10.65 -0.50
CA GLY A 7 9.56 -11.52 0.54
C GLY A 7 10.21 -12.91 0.67
N GLU A 8 10.98 -13.35 -0.32
CA GLU A 8 11.61 -14.69 -0.33
C GLU A 8 13.12 -14.66 -0.05
N SER A 9 13.85 -13.62 -0.49
CA SER A 9 15.31 -13.53 -0.31
C SER A 9 15.73 -12.65 0.87
N GLY A 10 14.81 -11.83 1.42
CA GLY A 10 15.15 -10.82 2.42
C GLY A 10 15.96 -9.65 1.87
N GLU A 11 16.30 -9.67 0.58
CA GLU A 11 17.00 -8.57 -0.08
C GLU A 11 16.06 -7.38 -0.23
N THR A 12 16.56 -6.20 0.11
CA THR A 12 15.84 -4.95 -0.13
C THR A 12 16.24 -4.40 -1.49
N ARG A 13 15.25 -3.89 -2.22
CA ARG A 13 15.46 -3.14 -3.47
C ARG A 13 14.92 -1.74 -3.31
N GLU A 14 15.64 -0.78 -3.88
CA GLU A 14 15.17 0.60 -4.00
C GLU A 14 14.47 0.79 -5.34
N ILE A 15 13.34 1.48 -5.31
CA ILE A 15 12.57 1.82 -6.49
C ILE A 15 12.38 3.33 -6.52
N GLU A 16 12.82 3.94 -7.61
CA GLU A 16 12.54 5.33 -7.90
C GLU A 16 11.14 5.46 -8.50
N ILE A 17 10.38 6.42 -7.98
CA ILE A 17 8.98 6.66 -8.32
C ILE A 17 8.88 8.04 -8.98
N ASP A 18 8.13 8.12 -10.07
CA ASP A 18 7.70 9.41 -10.62
C ASP A 18 6.82 10.12 -9.59
N PRO A 19 7.21 11.30 -9.08
CA PRO A 19 6.43 12.00 -8.04
C PRO A 19 5.04 12.43 -8.53
N LYS A 20 4.76 12.39 -9.84
CA LYS A 20 3.45 12.68 -10.39
C LYS A 20 2.53 11.45 -10.24
N PRO A 21 1.46 11.54 -9.43
CA PRO A 21 0.53 10.42 -9.28
C PRO A 21 -0.25 10.17 -10.57
N LEU A 22 -0.44 8.89 -10.91
CA LEU A 22 -1.34 8.45 -11.98
C LEU A 22 -2.80 8.62 -11.56
N THR A 23 -3.08 8.29 -10.31
CA THR A 23 -4.39 8.46 -9.68
C THR A 23 -4.19 8.96 -8.27
N HIS A 24 -5.00 9.93 -7.84
CA HIS A 24 -5.06 10.37 -6.45
C HIS A 24 -6.51 10.73 -6.11
N PRO A 25 -6.94 10.59 -4.85
CA PRO A 25 -8.26 11.04 -4.45
C PRO A 25 -8.33 12.56 -4.55
N ARG A 26 -9.47 13.08 -5.02
CA ARG A 26 -9.74 14.53 -5.06
C ARG A 26 -10.25 15.09 -3.73
N LYS A 27 -10.61 14.22 -2.78
CA LYS A 27 -11.16 14.56 -1.46
C LYS A 27 -10.54 13.67 -0.39
N LEU A 28 -10.41 14.21 0.83
CA LEU A 28 -10.07 13.42 2.02
C LEU A 28 -11.23 12.47 2.34
N LEU A 29 -11.05 11.20 2.01
CA LEU A 29 -12.03 10.16 2.22
C LEU A 29 -11.49 9.15 3.24
N SER A 30 -12.42 8.50 3.95
CA SER A 30 -12.11 7.43 4.91
C SER A 30 -11.46 6.20 4.28
N ASN A 31 -11.46 6.13 2.96
CA ASN A 31 -10.86 5.12 2.12
C ASN A 31 -10.32 5.80 0.87
N GLY A 32 -9.20 5.33 0.36
CA GLY A 32 -8.62 5.90 -0.83
C GLY A 32 -7.43 5.13 -1.33
N THR A 33 -6.99 5.54 -2.51
CA THR A 33 -5.82 5.00 -3.16
C THR A 33 -5.13 6.10 -3.93
N THR A 34 -3.81 6.06 -3.92
CA THR A 34 -2.95 6.84 -4.81
C THR A 34 -2.00 5.88 -5.50
N CYS A 35 -1.93 5.95 -6.83
CA CYS A 35 -1.02 5.14 -7.62
C CYS A 35 0.07 6.00 -8.25
N TYR A 36 1.28 5.46 -8.27
CA TYR A 36 2.43 6.03 -8.93
C TYR A 36 3.10 4.99 -9.81
N ARG A 37 3.85 5.44 -10.81
CA ARG A 37 4.71 4.58 -11.63
C ARG A 37 6.15 4.65 -11.17
N SER A 38 6.89 3.56 -11.34
CA SER A 38 8.35 3.64 -11.29
C SER A 38 8.88 4.47 -12.46
N LEU A 39 10.08 5.05 -12.30
CA LEU A 39 10.70 5.84 -13.38
C LEU A 39 11.03 5.01 -14.63
N ASP A 40 11.27 3.71 -14.47
CA ASP A 40 11.49 2.78 -15.58
C ASP A 40 10.18 2.23 -16.18
N ASP A 41 9.03 2.68 -15.69
CA ASP A 41 7.67 2.32 -16.12
C ASP A 41 7.34 0.81 -16.02
N LYS A 42 8.11 0.04 -15.24
CA LYS A 42 7.91 -1.41 -15.05
C LYS A 42 7.02 -1.76 -13.88
N LEU A 43 6.88 -0.87 -12.91
CA LEU A 43 6.17 -1.13 -11.66
C LEU A 43 5.10 -0.08 -11.39
N LEU A 44 3.98 -0.55 -10.87
CA LEU A 44 2.94 0.29 -10.28
C LEU A 44 3.06 0.23 -8.77
N VAL A 45 3.25 1.40 -8.14
CA VAL A 45 3.26 1.54 -6.69
C VAL A 45 1.90 2.07 -6.25
N LYS A 46 1.18 1.29 -5.45
CA LYS A 46 -0.14 1.63 -4.95
C LYS A 46 -0.09 1.85 -3.43
N TYR A 47 -0.46 3.04 -3.00
CA TYR A 47 -0.78 3.34 -1.61
C TYR A 47 -2.28 3.25 -1.42
N SER A 48 -2.74 2.54 -0.39
CA SER A 48 -4.16 2.42 -0.08
C SER A 48 -4.41 2.59 1.42
N TRP A 49 -5.55 3.20 1.75
CA TRP A 49 -6.03 3.31 3.12
C TRP A 49 -7.52 3.07 3.17
N ARG A 50 -8.01 2.69 4.33
CA ARG A 50 -9.40 2.32 4.58
C ARG A 50 -9.72 2.46 6.06
N LYS A 51 -11.01 2.55 6.37
CA LYS A 51 -11.53 2.28 7.72
C LYS A 51 -11.27 0.81 8.09
N ILE A 52 -11.17 0.57 9.40
CA ILE A 52 -10.69 -0.67 10.02
C ILE A 52 -11.42 -1.96 9.57
N CYS A 53 -12.61 -1.86 8.96
CA CYS A 53 -13.44 -3.02 8.65
C CYS A 53 -13.13 -3.68 7.27
N GLY A 54 -13.11 -5.02 7.23
CA GLY A 54 -13.03 -5.85 6.02
C GLY A 54 -11.64 -6.36 5.63
N LYS A 55 -11.48 -6.93 4.42
CA LYS A 55 -10.19 -7.36 3.84
C LYS A 55 -9.39 -6.20 3.25
N GLY A 56 -8.07 -6.19 3.48
CA GLY A 56 -7.18 -5.16 2.95
C GLY A 56 -6.99 -5.29 1.45
N GLU A 57 -6.48 -4.23 0.82
CA GLU A 57 -6.12 -4.26 -0.60
C GLU A 57 -5.16 -5.41 -0.92
N ILE A 58 -4.20 -5.67 -0.03
CA ILE A 58 -3.23 -6.76 -0.17
C ILE A 58 -3.95 -8.12 -0.19
N ASP A 59 -4.89 -8.33 0.73
CA ASP A 59 -5.65 -9.57 0.85
C ASP A 59 -6.53 -9.79 -0.39
N LEU A 60 -7.21 -8.73 -0.83
CA LEU A 60 -8.06 -8.75 -2.03
C LEU A 60 -7.25 -9.04 -3.30
N LEU A 61 -6.05 -8.46 -3.43
CA LEU A 61 -5.19 -8.74 -4.58
C LEU A 61 -4.71 -10.19 -4.57
N LYS A 62 -4.30 -10.72 -3.42
CA LYS A 62 -3.88 -12.13 -3.28
C LYS A 62 -4.98 -13.09 -3.70
N GLU A 63 -6.23 -12.80 -3.37
CA GLU A 63 -7.39 -13.58 -3.80
C GLU A 63 -7.66 -13.49 -5.31
N ALA A 64 -7.33 -12.35 -5.92
CA ALA A 64 -7.53 -12.11 -7.35
C ALA A 64 -6.37 -12.61 -8.24
N LEU A 65 -5.18 -12.92 -7.68
CA LEU A 65 -4.00 -13.37 -8.44
C LEU A 65 -4.25 -14.52 -9.44
N PRO A 66 -5.13 -15.51 -9.16
CA PRO A 66 -5.41 -16.57 -10.13
C PRO A 66 -6.15 -16.11 -11.41
N ILE A 67 -6.71 -14.89 -11.42
CA ILE A 67 -7.51 -14.38 -12.53
C ILE A 67 -6.61 -13.79 -13.62
N LYS A 68 -6.79 -14.25 -14.86
CA LYS A 68 -6.05 -13.75 -16.03
C LYS A 68 -6.27 -12.23 -16.19
N GLY A 69 -5.17 -11.49 -16.30
CA GLY A 69 -5.17 -10.03 -16.48
C GLY A 69 -5.06 -9.24 -15.17
N VAL A 70 -5.09 -9.90 -14.02
CA VAL A 70 -4.74 -9.26 -12.74
C VAL A 70 -3.22 -9.09 -12.64
N ILE A 71 -2.79 -7.95 -12.11
CA ILE A 71 -1.37 -7.63 -11.94
C ILE A 71 -0.75 -8.47 -10.82
N ASN A 72 0.50 -8.89 -11.01
CA ASN A 72 1.24 -9.63 -9.98
C ASN A 72 1.59 -8.72 -8.79
N LEU A 73 1.47 -9.27 -7.58
CA LEU A 73 1.95 -8.61 -6.38
C LEU A 73 3.46 -8.81 -6.25
N VAL A 74 4.22 -7.77 -6.53
CA VAL A 74 5.69 -7.78 -6.48
C VAL A 74 6.21 -7.68 -5.04
N ALA A 75 5.54 -6.87 -4.22
CA ALA A 75 5.71 -6.79 -2.77
C ALA A 75 4.61 -5.94 -2.16
N SER A 76 4.42 -6.06 -0.86
CA SER A 76 3.46 -5.26 -0.09
C SER A 76 3.91 -5.09 1.34
N ASP A 77 3.59 -3.95 1.93
CA ASP A 77 3.78 -3.73 3.37
C ASP A 77 2.67 -2.85 3.95
N THR A 78 2.49 -2.89 5.27
CA THR A 78 1.59 -2.01 6.01
C THR A 78 2.39 -0.87 6.63
N ILE A 79 2.19 0.35 6.11
CA ILE A 79 2.93 1.54 6.59
C ILE A 79 2.45 2.00 7.97
N HIS A 80 1.13 1.94 8.22
CA HIS A 80 0.54 2.38 9.49
C HIS A 80 -0.83 1.73 9.70
N ARG A 81 -1.13 1.32 10.94
CA ARG A 81 -2.48 0.94 11.36
C ARG A 81 -2.96 1.90 12.43
N PHE A 82 -4.23 2.28 12.37
CA PHE A 82 -4.84 3.16 13.38
C PHE A 82 -4.75 2.57 14.80
N THR A 83 -4.72 1.24 14.93
CA THR A 83 -4.52 0.53 16.20
C THR A 83 -3.17 0.83 16.84
N ASP A 84 -2.15 1.17 16.06
CA ASP A 84 -0.80 1.45 16.56
C ASP A 84 -0.79 2.71 17.44
N ASN A 85 -1.73 3.63 17.20
CA ASN A 85 -1.93 4.82 18.04
C ASN A 85 -3.02 4.65 19.10
N TRP A 86 -3.81 3.57 19.06
CA TRP A 86 -4.93 3.38 19.98
C TRP A 86 -4.45 3.23 21.42
N GLU A 87 -3.34 2.53 21.66
CA GLU A 87 -2.73 2.41 22.98
C GLU A 87 -2.27 3.78 23.53
N ASN A 88 -1.74 4.65 22.66
CA ASN A 88 -1.36 6.02 23.01
C ASN A 88 -2.55 6.94 23.28
N LEU A 89 -3.75 6.62 22.76
CA LEU A 89 -4.98 7.35 23.06
C LEU A 89 -5.64 6.85 24.34
N LEU A 90 -5.47 5.58 24.69
CA LEU A 90 -5.92 5.01 25.95
C LEU A 90 -5.15 5.60 27.15
N SER A 91 -3.87 5.92 26.99
CA SER A 91 -3.04 6.57 28.02
C SER A 91 -3.39 8.05 28.25
N LEU A 92 -4.21 8.66 27.38
CA LEU A 92 -4.72 10.03 27.51
C LEU A 92 -6.13 10.09 28.13
N ARG A 93 -6.68 8.96 28.59
CA ARG A 93 -7.94 8.98 29.35
C ARG A 93 -7.68 9.60 30.73
N PRO A 94 -8.50 10.59 31.16
CA PRO A 94 -8.39 11.21 32.48
C PRO A 94 -8.71 10.24 33.62
#